data_AF-A0AAV1PXJ0-F1
#
_entry.id   AF-A0AAV1PXJ0-F1
#
_cell.length_a   1.000
_cell.length_b   1.000
_cell.length_c   1.000
_cell.angle_alpha   90.00
_cell.angle_beta   90.00
_cell.angle_gamma   90.00
#
_symmetry.space_group_name_H-M   'P 1'
#
loop_
_entity.id
_entity.type
_entity.pdbx_description
1 polymer ?
#
loop_
_entity_poly.entity_id
_entity_poly.type
_entity_poly.pdbx_seq_one_letter_code
_entity_poly.pdbx_strand_id
1 'polypeptide(L)'
;MFSELHDFLEEGDVNVNSLKASINVHLQSLLEKFHQYFPTENVENYDWIRQPFTSCSSNDLSSELEDALLELSSDRTIQTSFASKTLDEFWLSVAQEYPGLSKAAMDILTPFGSTYLCEKTFSSLTYIKNKYRCRLSTVEENLRVAVCSIPPRINLLCSLKQAHPSH
;
A
#
# COMPACT_ATOMS: atom_id res chain seq x y z
N MET A 1 22.34 20.17 -23.91
CA MET A 1 23.29 20.52 -22.85
C MET A 1 22.68 21.69 -22.09
N PHE A 2 22.55 21.62 -20.76
CA PHE A 2 21.82 22.62 -19.97
C PHE A 2 22.69 23.88 -19.80
N SER A 3 22.41 24.94 -20.55
CA SER A 3 23.17 26.21 -20.53
C SER A 3 23.16 26.89 -19.16
N GLU A 4 22.00 26.91 -18.49
CA GLU A 4 21.82 27.45 -17.13
C GLU A 4 22.70 26.75 -16.06
N LEU A 5 23.02 25.46 -16.27
CA LEU A 5 23.86 24.71 -15.32
C LEU A 5 25.34 25.09 -15.45
N HIS A 6 25.78 25.45 -16.66
CA HIS A 6 27.18 25.80 -16.91
C HIS A 6 27.51 27.16 -16.28
N ASP A 7 26.67 28.15 -16.50
CA ASP A 7 26.84 29.51 -15.96
C ASP A 7 26.82 29.51 -14.41
N PHE A 8 25.95 28.71 -13.80
CA PHE A 8 25.87 28.55 -12.34
C PHE A 8 27.11 27.87 -11.73
N LEU A 9 27.74 26.94 -12.46
CA LEU A 9 28.95 26.24 -12.00
C LEU A 9 30.20 27.13 -12.11
N GLU A 10 30.26 28.03 -13.08
CA GLU A 10 31.33 29.02 -13.21
C GLU A 10 31.22 30.14 -12.17
N GLU A 11 30.00 30.61 -11.84
CA GLU A 11 29.79 31.64 -10.80
C GLU A 11 29.98 31.11 -9.37
N GLY A 12 29.78 29.81 -9.13
CA GLY A 12 29.73 29.22 -7.79
C GLY A 12 31.01 28.59 -7.24
N ASP A 13 32.12 28.55 -8.00
CA ASP A 13 33.34 27.77 -7.68
C ASP A 13 33.04 26.31 -7.24
N VAL A 14 31.96 25.75 -7.80
CA VAL A 14 31.49 24.41 -7.43
C VAL A 14 32.22 23.38 -8.29
N ASN A 15 33.16 22.68 -7.68
CA ASN A 15 33.87 21.59 -8.36
C ASN A 15 32.89 20.46 -8.73
N VAL A 16 32.60 20.32 -10.03
CA VAL A 16 31.69 19.32 -10.60
C VAL A 16 32.05 17.89 -10.19
N ASN A 17 33.34 17.59 -10.02
CA ASN A 17 33.80 16.27 -9.59
C ASN A 17 33.45 16.01 -8.11
N SER A 18 33.52 17.04 -7.27
CA SER A 18 33.09 16.97 -5.87
C SER A 18 31.57 16.76 -5.76
N LEU A 19 30.79 17.50 -6.57
CA LEU A 19 29.34 17.32 -6.64
C LEU A 19 28.96 15.91 -7.10
N LYS A 20 29.61 15.40 -8.16
CA LYS A 20 29.40 14.03 -8.64
C LYS A 20 29.75 12.99 -7.57
N ALA A 21 30.82 13.19 -6.81
CA ALA A 21 31.18 12.31 -5.70
C ALA A 21 30.11 12.33 -4.60
N SER A 22 29.63 13.52 -4.23
CA SER A 22 28.55 13.68 -3.24
C SER A 22 27.24 12.99 -3.68
N ILE A 23 26.84 13.16 -4.95
CA ILE A 23 25.66 12.48 -5.51
C ILE A 23 25.85 10.95 -5.45
N ASN A 24 27.02 10.43 -5.81
CA ASN A 24 27.27 8.98 -5.76
C ASN A 24 27.18 8.43 -4.33
N VAL A 25 27.78 9.11 -3.36
CA VAL A 25 27.69 8.72 -1.94
C VAL A 25 26.24 8.74 -1.46
N HIS A 26 25.47 9.76 -1.85
CA HIS A 26 24.05 9.84 -1.49
C HIS A 26 23.23 8.71 -2.12
N LEU A 27 23.44 8.41 -3.40
CA LEU A 27 22.75 7.31 -4.10
C LEU A 27 23.12 5.95 -3.52
N GLN A 28 24.37 5.74 -3.11
CA GLN A 28 24.79 4.53 -2.41
C GLN A 28 24.11 4.40 -1.05
N SER A 29 24.10 5.47 -0.24
CA SER A 29 23.40 5.46 1.05
C SER A 29 21.89 5.24 0.89
N LEU A 30 21.29 5.81 -0.16
CA LEU A 30 19.90 5.58 -0.49
C LEU A 30 19.65 4.11 -0.86
N LEU A 31 20.52 3.51 -1.67
CA LEU A 31 20.45 2.10 -2.04
C LEU A 31 20.57 1.18 -0.81
N GLU A 32 21.51 1.46 0.10
CA GLU A 32 21.65 0.73 1.37
C GLU A 32 20.37 0.79 2.20
N LYS A 33 19.75 1.98 2.30
CA LYS A 33 18.45 2.13 2.97
C LYS A 33 17.35 1.35 2.26
N PHE A 34 17.33 1.34 0.92
CA PHE A 34 16.36 0.54 0.18
C PHE A 34 16.51 -0.94 0.52
N HIS A 35 17.71 -1.50 0.56
CA HIS A 35 17.91 -2.89 0.97
C HIS A 35 17.55 -3.16 2.44
N GLN A 36 17.71 -2.17 3.32
CA GLN A 36 17.32 -2.28 4.73
C GLN A 36 15.78 -2.29 4.91
N TYR A 37 15.06 -1.42 4.20
CA TYR A 37 13.61 -1.28 4.33
C TYR A 37 12.83 -2.22 3.41
N PHE A 38 13.41 -2.61 2.28
CA PHE A 38 12.85 -3.50 1.26
C PHE A 38 13.88 -4.61 0.98
N PRO A 39 14.00 -5.59 1.89
CA PRO A 39 14.89 -6.72 1.66
C PRO A 39 14.53 -7.40 0.34
N THR A 40 15.56 -7.83 -0.39
CA THR A 40 15.38 -8.57 -1.63
C THR A 40 14.86 -9.97 -1.28
N GLU A 41 13.56 -10.11 -1.15
CA GLU A 41 12.92 -11.42 -0.94
C GLU A 41 12.96 -12.21 -2.24
N ASN A 42 13.14 -13.54 -2.12
CA ASN A 42 13.02 -14.38 -3.30
C ASN A 42 11.55 -14.38 -3.75
N VAL A 43 11.31 -13.75 -4.88
CA VAL A 43 9.97 -13.61 -5.46
C VAL A 43 9.31 -14.97 -5.72
N GLU A 44 10.12 -16.01 -5.95
CA GLU A 44 9.69 -17.39 -6.14
C GLU A 44 9.01 -17.98 -4.90
N ASN A 45 9.34 -17.50 -3.69
CA ASN A 45 8.70 -17.96 -2.44
C ASN A 45 7.19 -17.65 -2.43
N TYR A 46 6.74 -16.72 -3.28
CA TYR A 46 5.35 -16.28 -3.39
C TYR A 46 4.63 -16.86 -4.59
N ASP A 47 5.23 -17.80 -5.33
CA ASP A 47 4.60 -18.39 -6.50
C ASP A 47 3.36 -19.23 -6.14
N TRP A 48 3.29 -19.78 -4.93
CA TRP A 48 2.07 -20.44 -4.45
C TRP A 48 0.88 -19.49 -4.34
N ILE A 49 1.13 -18.19 -4.15
CA ILE A 49 0.08 -17.16 -4.13
C ILE A 49 -0.36 -16.83 -5.55
N ARG A 50 0.61 -16.66 -6.46
CA ARG A 50 0.38 -16.22 -7.85
C ARG A 50 -0.14 -17.32 -8.75
N GLN A 51 0.28 -18.55 -8.49
CA GLN A 51 0.02 -19.73 -9.29
C GLN A 51 -0.28 -20.95 -8.40
N PRO A 52 -1.34 -20.90 -7.56
CA PRO A 52 -1.66 -21.94 -6.59
C PRO A 52 -1.91 -23.33 -7.19
N PHE A 53 -2.18 -23.41 -8.50
CA PHE A 53 -2.45 -24.67 -9.23
C PHE A 53 -1.23 -25.26 -9.95
N THR A 54 -0.09 -24.56 -9.99
CA THR A 54 1.16 -25.06 -10.59
C THR A 54 2.30 -25.12 -9.59
N SER A 55 2.34 -24.20 -8.63
CA SER A 55 3.38 -24.09 -7.60
C SER A 55 2.76 -24.40 -6.23
N CYS A 56 2.51 -25.67 -5.95
CA CYS A 56 1.81 -26.14 -4.75
C CYS A 56 2.74 -26.43 -3.55
N SER A 57 3.98 -25.95 -3.57
CA SER A 57 4.97 -26.15 -2.50
C SER A 57 5.70 -24.84 -2.18
N SER A 58 5.87 -24.51 -0.90
CA SER A 58 6.64 -23.34 -0.48
C SER A 58 7.36 -23.61 0.83
N ASN A 59 8.67 -23.36 0.87
CA ASN A 59 9.51 -23.56 2.05
C ASN A 59 9.08 -22.71 3.26
N ASP A 60 8.28 -21.66 3.04
CA ASP A 60 7.83 -20.74 4.09
C ASP A 60 6.43 -21.11 4.65
N LEU A 61 5.76 -22.11 4.09
CA LEU A 61 4.47 -22.60 4.60
C LEU A 61 4.67 -23.67 5.67
N SER A 62 3.76 -23.72 6.65
CA SER A 62 3.70 -24.87 7.55
C SER A 62 3.16 -26.10 6.81
N SER A 63 3.51 -27.30 7.28
CA SER A 63 3.00 -28.55 6.70
C SER A 63 1.47 -28.57 6.57
N GLU A 64 0.75 -28.00 7.54
CA GLU A 64 -0.72 -27.91 7.50
C GLU A 64 -1.23 -27.02 6.34
N LEU A 65 -0.52 -25.93 6.03
CA LEU A 65 -0.88 -25.05 4.92
C LEU A 65 -0.47 -25.65 3.57
N GLU A 66 0.64 -26.40 3.51
CA GLU A 66 1.03 -27.13 2.30
C GLU A 66 -0.01 -28.20 1.93
N ASP A 67 -0.48 -28.98 2.91
CA ASP A 67 -1.54 -29.97 2.68
C ASP A 67 -2.84 -29.31 2.20
N ALA A 68 -3.23 -28.19 2.81
CA ALA A 68 -4.39 -27.41 2.38
C ALA A 68 -4.21 -26.85 0.96
N LEU A 69 -3.00 -26.43 0.59
CA LEU A 69 -2.68 -25.90 -0.73
C LEU A 69 -2.76 -27.01 -1.78
N LEU A 70 -2.28 -28.20 -1.46
CA LEU A 70 -2.40 -29.39 -2.31
C LEU A 70 -3.87 -29.76 -2.56
N GLU A 71 -4.70 -29.74 -1.51
CA GLU A 71 -6.14 -29.98 -1.63
C GLU A 71 -6.80 -28.93 -2.52
N LEU A 72 -6.56 -27.64 -2.26
CA LEU A 72 -7.07 -26.53 -3.06
C LEU A 72 -6.63 -26.64 -4.53
N SER A 73 -5.36 -26.97 -4.78
CA SER A 73 -4.80 -27.09 -6.13
C SER A 73 -5.42 -28.24 -6.93
N SER A 74 -5.98 -29.24 -6.24
CA SER A 74 -6.65 -30.40 -6.84
C SER A 74 -8.12 -30.11 -7.21
N ASP A 75 -8.69 -29.02 -6.71
CA ASP A 75 -10.06 -28.64 -6.97
C ASP A 75 -10.20 -27.86 -8.30
N ARG A 76 -10.81 -28.51 -9.29
CA ARG A 76 -11.05 -27.94 -10.62
C ARG A 76 -12.07 -26.79 -10.63
N THR A 77 -13.01 -26.78 -9.69
CA THR A 77 -14.01 -25.71 -9.57
C THR A 77 -13.35 -24.43 -9.06
N ILE A 78 -12.47 -24.55 -8.06
CA ILE A 78 -11.66 -23.43 -7.55
C ILE A 78 -10.67 -22.96 -8.63
N GLN A 79 -10.04 -23.88 -9.37
CA GLN A 79 -9.16 -23.55 -10.50
C GLN A 79 -9.89 -22.77 -11.60
N THR A 80 -11.11 -23.18 -11.95
CA THR A 80 -11.90 -22.48 -12.97
C THR A 80 -12.28 -21.08 -12.47
N SER A 81 -12.64 -20.95 -11.19
CA SER A 81 -12.94 -19.64 -10.58
C SER A 81 -11.73 -18.72 -10.58
N PHE A 82 -10.52 -19.23 -10.37
CA PHE A 82 -9.29 -18.43 -10.31
C PHE A 82 -9.07 -17.63 -11.60
N ALA A 83 -9.31 -18.23 -12.77
CA ALA A 83 -9.13 -17.58 -14.07
C ALA A 83 -10.03 -16.35 -14.30
N SER A 84 -11.08 -16.19 -13.49
CA SER A 84 -12.07 -15.11 -13.61
C SER A 84 -11.96 -14.02 -12.55
N LYS A 85 -11.04 -14.15 -11.59
CA LYS A 85 -10.91 -13.24 -10.43
C LYS A 85 -9.53 -12.58 -10.41
N THR A 86 -9.43 -11.41 -9.79
CA THR A 86 -8.12 -10.90 -9.39
C THR A 86 -7.54 -11.72 -8.25
N LEU A 87 -6.25 -11.54 -7.96
CA LEU A 87 -5.54 -12.35 -6.97
C LEU A 87 -6.13 -12.17 -5.56
N ASP A 88 -6.40 -10.93 -5.17
CA ASP A 88 -7.03 -10.57 -3.92
C ASP A 88 -8.47 -11.09 -3.82
N GLU A 89 -9.28 -10.93 -4.87
CA GLU A 89 -10.64 -11.47 -4.92
C GLU A 89 -10.67 -13.00 -4.80
N PHE A 90 -9.72 -13.67 -5.44
CA PHE A 90 -9.58 -15.12 -5.35
C PHE A 90 -9.29 -15.57 -3.92
N TRP A 91 -8.23 -15.05 -3.30
CA TRP A 91 -7.83 -15.43 -1.94
C TRP A 91 -8.90 -15.08 -0.91
N LEU A 92 -9.62 -13.98 -1.09
CA LEU A 92 -10.79 -13.65 -0.26
C LEU A 92 -11.95 -14.63 -0.47
N SER A 93 -12.18 -15.10 -1.70
CA SER A 93 -13.28 -16.01 -1.99
C SER A 93 -13.12 -17.42 -1.41
N VAL A 94 -11.87 -17.87 -1.23
CA VAL A 94 -11.56 -19.17 -0.59
C VAL A 94 -11.42 -19.07 0.92
N ALA A 95 -11.58 -17.89 1.52
CA ALA A 95 -11.36 -17.65 2.96
C ALA A 95 -12.27 -18.48 3.88
N GLN A 96 -13.47 -18.85 3.40
CA GLN A 96 -14.40 -19.65 4.18
C GLN A 96 -13.95 -21.12 4.28
N GLU A 97 -13.38 -21.66 3.21
CA GLU A 97 -12.96 -23.06 3.10
C GLU A 97 -11.50 -23.26 3.51
N TYR A 98 -10.64 -22.30 3.14
CA TYR A 98 -9.20 -22.29 3.40
C TYR A 98 -8.76 -21.01 4.15
N PRO A 99 -9.23 -20.78 5.39
CA PRO A 99 -8.97 -19.54 6.12
C PRO A 99 -7.48 -19.29 6.39
N GLY A 100 -6.71 -20.36 6.64
CA GLY A 100 -5.26 -20.26 6.88
C GLY A 100 -4.51 -19.77 5.64
N LEU A 101 -4.77 -20.37 4.48
CA LEU A 101 -4.16 -19.99 3.21
C LEU A 101 -4.58 -18.60 2.77
N SER A 102 -5.88 -18.29 2.85
CA SER A 102 -6.41 -16.97 2.53
C SER A 102 -5.73 -15.89 3.36
N LYS A 103 -5.62 -16.09 4.67
CA LYS A 103 -4.94 -15.14 5.56
C LYS A 103 -3.47 -14.97 5.18
N ALA A 104 -2.73 -16.07 5.02
CA ALA A 104 -1.31 -16.02 4.68
C ALA A 104 -1.06 -15.30 3.33
N ALA A 105 -1.89 -15.58 2.32
CA ALA A 105 -1.83 -14.90 1.04
C ALA A 105 -2.15 -13.40 1.17
N MET A 106 -3.19 -13.04 1.91
CA MET A 106 -3.59 -11.64 2.10
C MET A 106 -2.56 -10.84 2.90
N ASP A 107 -1.91 -11.42 3.90
CA ASP A 107 -0.85 -10.77 4.66
C ASP A 107 0.32 -10.35 3.74
N ILE A 108 0.64 -11.17 2.74
CA ILE A 108 1.68 -10.91 1.72
C ILE A 108 1.20 -9.96 0.61
N LEU A 109 -0.08 -10.06 0.20
CA LEU A 109 -0.65 -9.21 -0.85
C LEU A 109 -0.99 -7.79 -0.38
N THR A 110 -1.15 -7.58 0.94
CA THR A 110 -1.55 -6.29 1.51
C THR A 110 -0.55 -5.67 2.50
N PRO A 111 0.77 -5.63 2.18
CA PRO A 111 1.80 -5.23 3.15
C PRO A 111 1.70 -3.76 3.58
N PHE A 112 1.06 -2.91 2.76
CA PHE A 112 1.00 -1.45 2.97
C PHE A 112 -0.39 -0.92 3.33
N GLY A 113 -1.40 -1.79 3.49
CA GLY A 113 -2.78 -1.35 3.71
C GLY A 113 -2.91 -0.42 4.92
N SER A 114 -2.29 -0.79 6.04
CA SER A 114 -2.28 0.01 7.26
C SER A 114 -1.32 1.20 7.20
N THR A 115 -0.10 1.02 6.66
CA THR A 115 0.92 2.08 6.57
C THR A 115 0.48 3.22 5.65
N TYR A 116 -0.03 2.92 4.46
CA TYR A 116 -0.55 3.94 3.55
C TYR A 116 -1.71 4.72 4.18
N LEU A 117 -2.67 4.01 4.79
CA LEU A 117 -3.78 4.67 5.47
C LEU A 117 -3.30 5.51 6.65
N CYS A 118 -2.30 5.04 7.40
CA CYS A 118 -1.68 5.77 8.50
C CYS A 118 -1.01 7.06 8.01
N GLU A 119 -0.16 6.98 6.99
CA GLU A 119 0.53 8.13 6.38
C GLU A 119 -0.45 9.12 5.74
N LYS A 120 -1.48 8.61 5.04
CA LYS A 120 -2.58 9.43 4.50
C LYS A 120 -3.34 10.13 5.63
N THR A 121 -3.58 9.43 6.73
CA THR A 121 -4.25 9.97 7.92
C THR A 121 -3.40 11.06 8.57
N PHE A 122 -2.11 10.84 8.78
CA PHE A 122 -1.19 11.83 9.34
C PHE A 122 -1.03 13.06 8.45
N SER A 123 -0.93 12.86 7.13
CA SER A 123 -0.90 13.95 6.15
C SER A 123 -2.19 14.77 6.21
N SER A 124 -3.35 14.11 6.24
CA SER A 124 -4.67 14.74 6.36
C SER A 124 -4.82 15.49 7.69
N LEU A 125 -4.37 14.88 8.79
CA LEU A 125 -4.39 15.49 10.12
C LEU A 125 -3.53 16.75 10.17
N THR A 126 -2.33 16.71 9.58
CA THR A 126 -1.42 17.86 9.50
C THR A 126 -2.05 19.01 8.72
N TYR A 127 -2.73 18.69 7.62
CA TYR A 127 -3.48 19.67 6.84
C TYR A 127 -4.67 20.27 7.62
N ILE A 128 -5.47 19.43 8.28
CA ILE A 128 -6.63 19.86 9.09
C ILE A 128 -6.19 20.73 10.28
N LYS A 129 -5.06 20.40 10.89
CA LYS A 129 -4.52 21.02 12.11
C LYS A 129 -3.61 22.24 11.83
N ASN A 130 -3.67 22.85 10.64
CA ASN A 130 -2.85 24.01 10.34
C ASN A 130 -3.14 25.20 11.29
N LYS A 131 -2.15 26.11 11.42
CA LYS A 131 -2.14 27.25 12.35
C LYS A 131 -3.36 28.18 12.28
N TYR A 132 -4.13 28.15 11.19
CA TYR A 132 -5.30 29.00 10.95
C TYR A 132 -6.65 28.32 11.28
N ARG A 133 -6.66 27.01 11.58
CA ARG A 133 -7.87 26.23 11.93
C ARG A 133 -7.88 25.68 13.37
N CYS A 134 -7.10 26.27 14.27
CA CYS A 134 -6.90 25.82 15.67
C CYS A 134 -8.14 25.81 16.60
N ARG A 135 -9.37 26.00 16.10
CA ARG A 135 -10.61 25.97 16.91
C ARG A 135 -11.53 24.77 16.59
N LEU A 136 -11.08 23.79 15.82
CA LEU A 136 -11.87 22.59 15.53
C LEU A 136 -11.88 21.67 16.75
N SER A 137 -12.97 21.70 17.53
CA SER A 137 -13.29 20.70 18.56
C SER A 137 -13.64 19.32 17.99
N THR A 138 -13.76 19.19 16.66
CA THR A 138 -14.18 17.99 15.94
C THR A 138 -13.15 17.50 14.91
N VAL A 139 -11.86 17.45 15.30
CA VAL A 139 -10.78 16.93 14.44
C VAL A 139 -11.05 15.49 13.98
N GLU A 140 -11.59 14.65 14.86
CA GLU A 140 -11.89 13.26 14.53
C GLU A 140 -12.91 13.12 13.40
N GLU A 141 -14.02 13.86 13.46
CA GLU A 141 -15.09 13.82 12.45
C GLU A 141 -14.58 14.25 11.07
N ASN A 142 -13.79 15.33 11.02
CA ASN A 142 -13.19 15.82 9.79
C ASN A 142 -12.16 14.85 9.21
N LEU A 143 -11.37 14.22 10.08
CA LEU A 143 -10.36 13.24 9.67
C LEU A 143 -11.03 11.98 9.10
N ARG A 144 -12.13 11.52 9.70
CA ARG A 144 -12.94 10.41 9.17
C ARG A 144 -13.40 10.70 7.75
N VAL A 145 -13.96 11.89 7.49
CA VAL A 145 -14.40 12.27 6.13
C VAL A 145 -13.23 12.39 5.15
N ALA A 146 -12.08 12.92 5.58
CA ALA A 146 -10.92 13.12 4.70
C ALA A 146 -10.21 11.82 4.28
N VAL A 147 -10.23 10.80 5.15
CA VAL A 147 -9.49 9.55 4.91
C VAL A 147 -10.39 8.45 4.34
N CYS A 148 -11.68 8.45 4.69
CA CYS A 148 -12.61 7.38 4.33
C CYS A 148 -12.89 7.34 2.82
N SER A 149 -12.85 6.14 2.25
CA SER A 149 -13.26 5.89 0.86
C SER A 149 -14.77 5.65 0.71
N ILE A 150 -15.52 5.58 1.83
CA ILE A 150 -16.97 5.38 1.81
C ILE A 150 -17.64 6.71 1.47
N PRO A 151 -18.45 6.80 0.41
CA PRO A 151 -19.11 8.04 0.04
C PRO A 151 -20.13 8.43 1.13
N PRO A 152 -20.13 9.71 1.57
CA PRO A 152 -21.09 10.17 2.57
C PRO A 152 -22.51 10.15 2.00
N ARG A 153 -23.48 9.74 2.82
CA ARG A 153 -24.92 9.74 2.45
C ARG A 153 -25.51 11.14 2.53
N ILE A 154 -25.04 12.05 1.66
CA ILE A 154 -25.41 13.48 1.68
C ILE A 154 -26.93 13.68 1.60
N ASN A 155 -27.62 12.94 0.73
CA ASN A 155 -29.08 13.07 0.58
C ASN A 155 -29.84 12.77 1.89
N LEU A 156 -29.42 11.73 2.63
CA LEU A 156 -30.00 11.40 3.92
C LEU A 156 -29.71 12.51 4.95
N LEU A 157 -28.47 12.99 5.02
CA LEU A 157 -28.09 14.07 5.92
C LEU A 157 -28.89 15.36 5.65
N CYS A 158 -29.09 15.71 4.38
CA CYS A 158 -29.91 16.85 3.97
C CYS A 158 -31.38 16.67 4.36
N SER A 159 -31.95 15.47 4.21
CA SER A 159 -33.34 15.22 4.60
C SER A 159 -33.59 15.31 6.11
N LEU A 160 -32.56 15.09 6.93
CA LEU A 160 -32.65 15.12 8.39
C LEU A 160 -32.40 16.53 8.99
N LYS A 161 -31.90 17.48 8.19
CA LYS A 161 -31.62 18.86 8.63
C LYS A 161 -32.70 19.80 8.11
N GLN A 162 -33.34 20.53 9.04
CA GLN A 162 -34.23 21.63 8.68
C GLN A 162 -33.39 22.81 8.18
N ALA A 163 -33.65 23.28 6.95
CA ALA A 163 -33.04 24.50 6.44
C ALA A 163 -33.64 25.69 7.20
N HIS A 164 -32.79 26.50 7.85
CA HIS A 164 -33.23 27.77 8.39
C HIS A 164 -33.15 28.83 7.27
N PRO A 165 -34.29 29.36 6.82
CA PRO A 165 -34.27 30.51 5.92
C PRO A 165 -33.66 31.70 6.69
N SER A 166 -32.70 32.38 6.07
CA SER A 166 -32.21 33.67 6.56
C SER A 166 -33.31 34.73 6.39
N HIS A 167 -33.48 35.57 7.41
CA HIS A 167 -34.39 36.72 7.41
C HIS A 167 -33.94 37.84 6.47
#